data_AF-A0A660MBR5-F1
#
_entry.id   AF-A0A660MBR5-F1
#
_cell.length_a   1.000
_cell.length_b   1.000
_cell.length_c   1.000
_cell.angle_alpha   90.00
_cell.angle_beta   90.00
_cell.angle_gamma   90.00
#
_symmetry.space_group_name_H-M   'P 1'
#
loop_
_entity.id
_entity.type
_entity.pdbx_description
1 polymer ?
#
loop_
_entity_poly.entity_id
_entity_poly.type
_entity_poly.pdbx_seq_one_letter_code
_entity_poly.pdbx_strand_id
1 'polypeptide(L)'
;RLIREEGNVACALSFGGALVGFCLALAASIRQSVQVPDFVLWGLAAAVVQILVYFVATRFVKDASAALARNNVAVGAFLGAVSVSIGLLNAACLS
;
A
#
# COMPACT_ATOMS: atom_id res chain seq x y z
N ARG A 1 -0.42 -3.48 -17.88
CA ARG A 1 0.61 -3.85 -18.86
C ARG A 1 1.79 -4.50 -18.15
N LEU A 2 2.65 -3.76 -17.45
CA LEU A 2 3.83 -4.30 -16.71
C LEU A 2 3.60 -5.63 -15.95
N ILE A 3 2.55 -5.74 -15.12
CA ILE A 3 2.29 -6.97 -14.34
C ILE A 3 1.70 -8.10 -15.21
N ARG A 4 0.72 -7.80 -16.07
CA ARG A 4 -0.07 -8.82 -16.80
C ARG A 4 0.56 -9.28 -18.10
N GLU A 5 1.27 -8.40 -18.81
CA GLU A 5 1.86 -8.67 -20.12
C GLU A 5 3.36 -8.97 -20.01
N GLU A 6 4.08 -8.22 -19.16
CA GLU A 6 5.55 -8.33 -19.04
C GLU A 6 6.02 -9.17 -17.84
N GLY A 7 5.10 -9.62 -16.97
CA GLY A 7 5.44 -10.43 -15.80
C GLY A 7 6.35 -9.70 -14.79
N ASN A 8 6.26 -8.38 -14.70
CA ASN A 8 7.14 -7.56 -13.87
C ASN A 8 6.89 -7.78 -12.37
N VAL A 9 7.78 -8.55 -11.75
CA VAL A 9 7.74 -8.95 -10.33
C VAL A 9 7.90 -7.75 -9.41
N ALA A 10 8.75 -6.78 -9.75
CA ALA A 10 8.94 -5.59 -8.94
C ALA A 10 7.64 -4.77 -8.79
N CYS A 11 6.94 -4.57 -9.90
CA CYS A 11 5.63 -3.92 -9.90
C CYS A 11 4.60 -4.73 -9.10
N ALA A 12 4.63 -6.06 -9.23
CA ALA A 12 3.73 -6.94 -8.50
C ALA A 12 3.95 -6.89 -6.98
N LEU A 13 5.21 -6.89 -6.51
CA LEU A 13 5.54 -6.78 -5.09
C LEU A 13 5.16 -5.41 -4.51
N SER A 14 5.45 -4.33 -5.25
CA SER A 14 5.11 -2.97 -4.83
C SER A 14 3.60 -2.80 -4.67
N PHE A 15 2.84 -3.21 -5.69
CA PHE A 15 1.38 -3.13 -5.68
C PHE A 15 0.75 -4.10 -4.68
N GLY A 16 1.26 -5.33 -4.61
CA GLY A 16 0.78 -6.34 -3.67
C GLY A 16 0.97 -5.90 -2.22
N GLY A 17 2.12 -5.32 -1.87
CA GLY A 17 2.35 -4.77 -0.54
C GLY A 17 1.43 -3.60 -0.21
N ALA A 18 1.16 -2.71 -1.17
CA ALA A 18 0.18 -1.63 -1.01
C ALA A 18 -1.24 -2.15 -0.76
N LEU A 19 -1.65 -3.19 -1.48
CA LEU A 19 -2.96 -3.81 -1.32
C LEU A 19 -3.09 -4.50 0.04
N VAL A 20 -2.08 -5.27 0.45
CA VAL A 20 -2.05 -5.92 1.77
C VAL A 20 -2.08 -4.88 2.90
N GLY A 21 -1.25 -3.84 2.81
CA GLY A 21 -1.23 -2.75 3.79
C GLY A 21 -2.60 -2.08 3.94
N PHE A 22 -3.25 -1.73 2.82
CA PHE A 22 -4.59 -1.16 2.84
C PHE A 22 -5.62 -2.10 3.49
N CYS A 23 -5.60 -3.39 3.13
CA CYS A 23 -6.51 -4.38 3.70
C CYS A 23 -6.34 -4.53 5.22
N LEU A 24 -5.12 -4.39 5.76
CA LEU A 24 -4.89 -4.42 7.20
C LEU A 24 -5.58 -3.26 7.92
N ALA A 25 -5.39 -2.03 7.42
CA ALA A 25 -6.01 -0.84 7.98
C ALA A 25 -7.55 -0.89 7.86
N LEU A 26 -8.06 -1.39 6.74
CA LEU A 26 -9.48 -1.57 6.50
C LEU A 26 -10.07 -2.62 7.45
N ALA A 27 -9.39 -3.75 7.68
CA ALA A 27 -9.84 -4.79 8.59
C ALA A 27 -9.95 -4.29 10.04
N ALA A 28 -9.02 -3.45 10.49
CA ALA A 28 -9.13 -2.79 11.80
C ALA A 28 -10.36 -1.87 11.86
N SER A 29 -10.58 -1.08 10.80
CA SER A 29 -11.75 -0.18 10.69
C SER A 29 -13.09 -0.93 10.73
N ILE A 30 -13.15 -2.15 10.19
CA ILE A 30 -14.35 -3.00 10.26
C ILE A 30 -14.62 -3.46 11.69
N ARG A 31 -13.57 -3.84 12.45
CA ARG A 31 -13.73 -4.37 13.82
C ARG A 31 -14.31 -3.36 14.80
N GLN A 32 -14.05 -2.07 14.60
CA GLN A 32 -14.51 -0.99 15.48
C GLN A 32 -15.82 -0.34 15.02
N SER A 33 -16.17 -0.42 13.73
CA SER A 33 -17.31 0.32 13.18
C SER A 33 -18.60 -0.49 13.29
N VAL A 34 -19.50 -0.05 14.20
CA VAL A 34 -20.83 -0.65 14.40
C VAL A 34 -21.81 -0.27 13.27
N GLN A 35 -21.51 0.78 12.48
CA GLN A 35 -22.35 1.28 11.39
C GLN A 35 -21.55 1.44 10.07
N VAL A 36 -22.21 1.15 8.94
CA VAL A 36 -21.63 1.19 7.58
C VAL A 36 -21.01 2.56 7.20
N PRO A 37 -21.60 3.73 7.56
CA PRO A 37 -21.02 5.03 7.21
C PRO A 37 -19.66 5.29 7.86
N ASP A 38 -19.50 4.93 9.14
CA ASP A 38 -18.23 5.11 9.87
C ASP A 38 -17.12 4.23 9.28
N PHE A 39 -17.47 3.00 8.88
CA PHE A 39 -16.57 2.12 8.17
C PHE A 39 -16.08 2.73 6.85
N VAL A 40 -16.99 3.31 6.05
CA VAL A 40 -16.64 3.94 4.78
C VAL A 40 -15.70 5.13 5.01
N LEU A 41 -15.97 5.97 6.03
CA LEU A 41 -15.13 7.11 6.35
C LEU A 41 -13.71 6.69 6.72
N TRP A 42 -13.56 5.71 7.62
CA TRP A 42 -12.25 5.20 8.04
C TRP A 42 -11.52 4.43 6.94
N GLY A 43 -12.25 3.66 6.12
CA GLY A 43 -11.68 3.01 4.94
C GLY A 43 -11.13 4.02 3.93
N LEU A 44 -11.82 5.14 3.74
CA LEU A 44 -11.37 6.21 2.84
C LEU A 44 -10.16 6.96 3.43
N ALA A 45 -10.16 7.22 4.74
CA ALA A 45 -9.00 7.78 5.43
C ALA A 45 -7.77 6.86 5.31
N ALA A 46 -7.93 5.56 5.53
CA ALA A 46 -6.87 4.57 5.36
C ALA A 46 -6.33 4.54 3.93
N ALA A 47 -7.20 4.62 2.92
CA ALA A 47 -6.79 4.68 1.52
C ALA A 47 -5.96 5.94 1.22
N VAL A 48 -6.39 7.10 1.73
CA VAL A 48 -5.66 8.37 1.57
C VAL A 48 -4.27 8.29 2.21
N VAL A 49 -4.17 7.78 3.44
CA VAL A 49 -2.89 7.60 4.12
C VAL A 49 -2.00 6.64 3.34
N GLN A 50 -2.54 5.51 2.85
CA GLN A 50 -1.79 4.54 2.06
C GLN A 50 -1.21 5.17 0.78
N ILE A 51 -2.00 5.97 0.07
CA ILE A 51 -1.58 6.67 -1.15
C ILE A 51 -0.49 7.70 -0.84
N LEU A 52 -0.69 8.53 0.19
CA LEU A 52 0.29 9.55 0.59
C LEU A 52 1.63 8.92 0.95
N VAL A 53 1.60 7.86 1.73
CA VAL A 53 2.77 7.09 2.15
C VAL A 53 3.51 6.50 0.96
N TYR A 54 2.78 5.87 0.04
CA TYR A 54 3.38 5.30 -1.16
C TYR A 54 4.02 6.40 -2.03
N PHE A 55 3.36 7.55 -2.15
CA PHE A 55 3.89 8.70 -2.87
C PHE A 55 5.15 9.26 -2.22
N VAL A 56 5.19 9.38 -0.90
CA VAL A 56 6.37 9.80 -0.15
C VAL A 56 7.51 8.79 -0.30
N ALA A 57 7.23 7.50 -0.17
CA ALA A 57 8.23 6.43 -0.33
C ALA A 57 8.82 6.41 -1.76
N THR A 58 7.99 6.60 -2.78
CA THR A 58 8.44 6.71 -4.17
C THR A 58 9.23 7.99 -4.43
N ARG A 59 9.05 9.05 -3.63
CA ARG A 59 9.88 10.27 -3.72
C ARG A 59 11.26 10.12 -3.06
N PHE A 60 11.37 9.26 -2.04
CA PHE A 60 12.65 8.91 -1.41
C PHE A 60 13.51 8.02 -2.31
N VAL A 61 12.88 7.14 -3.10
CA VAL A 61 13.59 6.32 -4.09
C VAL A 61 13.72 7.08 -5.40
N LYS A 62 14.93 7.54 -5.73
CA LYS A 62 15.19 8.25 -6.99
C LYS A 62 14.76 7.40 -8.19
N ASP A 63 13.91 7.96 -9.04
CA ASP A 63 13.33 7.31 -10.22
C ASP A 63 12.62 5.97 -9.93
N ALA A 64 11.90 5.87 -8.80
CA ALA A 64 11.17 4.67 -8.39
C ALA A 64 10.34 4.03 -9.52
N SER A 65 9.57 4.83 -10.26
CA SER A 65 8.75 4.34 -11.37
C SER A 65 9.58 3.74 -12.49
N ALA A 66 10.73 4.33 -12.83
CA ALA A 66 11.63 3.79 -13.85
C ALA A 66 12.35 2.53 -13.32
N ALA A 67 12.70 2.48 -12.04
CA ALA A 67 13.28 1.31 -11.41
C ALA A 67 12.29 0.12 -11.39
N LEU A 68 11.02 0.38 -11.07
CA LEU A 68 9.94 -0.59 -11.15
C LEU A 68 9.72 -1.06 -12.59
N ALA A 69 9.70 -0.15 -13.57
CA ALA A 69 9.58 -0.51 -14.99
C ALA A 69 10.73 -1.40 -15.48
N ARG A 70 11.96 -1.19 -14.97
CA ARG A 70 13.13 -2.05 -15.23
C ARG A 70 13.15 -3.35 -14.39
N ASN A 71 12.04 -3.69 -13.74
CA ASN A 71 11.88 -4.88 -12.91
C ASN A 71 12.90 -4.96 -11.75
N ASN A 72 13.26 -3.81 -11.15
CA ASN A 72 14.12 -3.79 -9.98
C ASN A 72 13.35 -4.31 -8.75
N VAL A 73 13.49 -5.60 -8.49
CA VAL A 73 12.78 -6.33 -7.42
C VAL A 73 13.09 -5.75 -6.04
N ALA A 74 14.31 -5.26 -5.80
CA ALA A 74 14.67 -4.66 -4.51
C ALA A 74 13.84 -3.39 -4.23
N VAL A 75 13.65 -2.53 -5.24
CA VAL A 75 12.79 -1.34 -5.12
C VAL A 75 11.33 -1.76 -4.93
N GLY A 76 10.85 -2.75 -5.69
CA GLY A 76 9.49 -3.27 -5.55
C GLY A 76 9.20 -3.86 -4.17
N ALA A 77 10.11 -4.70 -3.66
CA ALA A 77 10.02 -5.30 -2.33
C ALA A 77 10.07 -4.24 -1.22
N PHE A 78 10.96 -3.25 -1.34
CA PHE A 78 11.06 -2.16 -0.37
C PHE A 78 9.77 -1.33 -0.31
N LEU A 79 9.26 -0.86 -1.45
CA LEU A 79 8.02 -0.09 -1.51
C LEU A 79 6.81 -0.90 -1.01
N GLY A 80 6.76 -2.20 -1.34
CA GLY A 80 5.77 -3.13 -0.82
C GLY A 80 5.85 -3.27 0.71
N ALA A 81 7.04 -3.48 1.27
CA ALA A 81 7.26 -3.64 2.70
C ALA A 81 6.92 -2.37 3.49
N VAL A 82 7.30 -1.19 2.98
CA VAL A 82 6.92 0.11 3.55
C VAL A 82 5.40 0.24 3.61
N SER A 83 4.73 -0.12 2.52
CA SER A 83 3.27 -0.06 2.43
C SER A 83 2.56 -0.99 3.43
N VAL A 84 3.05 -2.23 3.57
CA VAL A 84 2.52 -3.18 4.56
C VAL A 84 2.72 -2.68 5.98
N SER A 85 3.93 -2.19 6.29
CA SER A 85 4.28 -1.69 7.63
C SER A 85 3.36 -0.55 8.05
N ILE A 86 3.04 0.36 7.12
CA ILE A 86 2.21 1.51 7.42
C ILE A 86 0.73 1.15 7.48
N GLY A 87 0.28 0.21 6.64
CA GLY A 87 -1.04 -0.40 6.80
C GLY A 87 -1.24 -1.04 8.17
N LEU A 88 -0.21 -1.74 8.67
CA LEU A 88 -0.21 -2.33 10.00
C LEU A 88 -0.21 -1.26 11.11
N LEU A 89 0.59 -0.20 10.98
CA LEU A 89 0.59 0.92 11.92
C LEU A 89 -0.78 1.60 11.99
N ASN A 90 -1.39 1.87 10.83
CA ASN A 90 -2.77 2.40 10.76
C ASN A 90 -3.76 1.45 11.45
N ALA A 91 -3.66 0.15 11.17
CA ALA A 91 -4.52 -0.85 11.78
C ALA A 91 -4.39 -0.88 13.31
N ALA A 92 -3.17 -0.73 13.84
CA ALA A 92 -2.91 -0.69 15.27
C ALA A 92 -3.44 0.60 15.94
N CYS A 93 -3.35 1.75 15.27
CA CYS A 93 -3.91 3.01 15.77
C CYS A 93 -5.44 3.02 15.80
N LEU A 94 -6.04 2.24 14.91
CA LEU A 94 -7.48 2.07 14.78
C LEU A 94 -8.05 1.04 15.76
N SER A 95 -7.24 0.10 16.26
CA SER A 95 -7.70 -0.99 17.14
C SER A 95 -7.72 -0.61 18.61
#